data_AF-A0A9D9MWC9-F1
#
_entry.id   AF-A0A9D9MWC9-F1
#
_cell.length_a   1.000
_cell.length_b   1.000
_cell.length_c   1.000
_cell.angle_alpha   90.00
_cell.angle_beta   90.00
_cell.angle_gamma   90.00
#
_symmetry.space_group_name_H-M   'P 1'
#
loop_
_entity.id
_entity.type
_entity.pdbx_description
1 polymer ?
#
loop_
_entity_poly.entity_id
_entity_poly.type
_entity_poly.pdbx_seq_one_letter_code
_entity_poly.pdbx_strand_id
1 'polypeptide(L)'
;MTTQRQGNTCHFPGEIPMDNTLSYIPLALVALLIVIVIFRLNARADAKRHHPVIHTPTPDVVGPAGERVIVSVGPERGSLPAPHDTVSLVQQSAETVLCECGHHGPASYSIDAYGTVFSGIDHHRWCPECLIFMFHQHATRCALCGHVICPGDGVALYGDDSTLPYKHVSTKVDNSFVGCMRRDCCPAGGFFAGHWTDHGFRSAFKEYVADGEPKPMKKTI
;
A
#
# COMPACT_ATOMS: atom_id res chain seq x y z
N MET A 1 -44.55 -8.49 89.35
CA MET A 1 -44.42 -8.00 87.97
C MET A 1 -43.12 -7.22 87.89
N THR A 2 -42.06 -7.86 87.40
CA THR A 2 -40.76 -7.19 87.20
C THR A 2 -40.11 -7.85 85.99
N THR A 3 -40.12 -7.13 84.87
CA THR A 3 -39.75 -7.63 83.54
C THR A 3 -38.23 -7.58 83.37
N GLN A 4 -37.63 -8.73 83.09
CA GLN A 4 -36.19 -8.91 82.93
C GLN A 4 -35.79 -8.53 81.49
N ARG A 5 -34.97 -7.48 81.32
CA ARG A 5 -34.38 -7.08 80.03
C ARG A 5 -33.10 -7.89 79.77
N GLN A 6 -33.12 -8.75 78.76
CA GLN A 6 -31.93 -9.39 78.22
C GLN A 6 -31.14 -8.38 77.37
N GLY A 7 -29.88 -8.14 77.74
CA GLY A 7 -28.94 -7.34 76.97
C GLY A 7 -28.26 -8.20 75.92
N ASN A 8 -28.41 -7.84 74.64
CA ASN A 8 -27.65 -8.39 73.54
C ASN A 8 -26.25 -7.76 73.54
N THR A 9 -25.23 -8.57 73.85
CA THR A 9 -23.82 -8.24 73.62
C THR A 9 -23.46 -8.57 72.17
N CYS A 10 -23.12 -7.54 71.39
CA CYS A 10 -22.59 -7.68 70.04
C CYS A 10 -21.13 -8.16 70.13
N HIS A 11 -20.89 -9.42 69.78
CA HIS A 11 -19.54 -9.94 69.54
C HIS A 11 -19.08 -9.51 68.14
N PHE A 12 -18.04 -8.68 68.08
CA PHE A 12 -17.32 -8.41 66.83
C PHE A 12 -16.38 -9.59 66.53
N PRO A 13 -16.41 -10.18 65.31
CA PRO A 13 -15.48 -11.21 64.91
C PRO A 13 -14.08 -10.63 64.70
N GLY A 14 -13.08 -11.41 65.11
CA GLY A 14 -11.68 -11.04 65.22
C GLY A 14 -11.02 -10.60 63.92
N GLU A 15 -9.98 -9.81 64.11
CA GLU A 15 -9.05 -9.31 63.11
C GLU A 15 -8.44 -10.48 62.32
N ILE A 16 -8.56 -10.41 60.99
CA ILE A 16 -7.94 -11.33 60.05
C ILE A 16 -6.51 -10.81 59.78
N PRO A 17 -5.45 -11.60 60.02
CA PRO A 17 -4.09 -11.18 59.70
C PRO A 17 -3.91 -11.13 58.17
N MET A 18 -3.76 -9.91 57.64
CA MET A 18 -3.33 -9.67 56.26
C MET A 18 -1.81 -9.67 56.18
N ASP A 19 -1.21 -10.85 56.11
CA ASP A 19 0.19 -10.99 55.68
C ASP A 19 0.23 -12.04 54.57
N ASN A 20 0.09 -11.56 53.33
CA ASN A 20 0.59 -12.19 52.10
C ASN A 20 0.30 -11.27 50.90
N THR A 21 0.77 -10.02 50.96
CA THR A 21 1.05 -9.25 49.75
C THR A 21 2.28 -9.88 49.09
N LEU A 22 2.06 -11.01 48.40
CA LEU A 22 2.94 -11.50 47.36
C LEU A 22 3.19 -10.32 46.43
N SER A 23 4.41 -9.78 46.48
CA SER A 23 4.82 -8.65 45.66
C SER A 23 4.64 -9.05 44.19
N TYR A 24 3.62 -8.51 43.53
CA TYR A 24 3.36 -8.69 42.10
C TYR A 24 4.31 -7.85 41.23
N ILE A 25 5.10 -6.99 41.86
CA ILE A 25 6.09 -6.11 41.24
C ILE A 25 7.08 -6.89 40.35
N PRO A 26 7.74 -7.97 40.79
CA PRO A 26 8.65 -8.73 39.92
C PRO A 26 7.96 -9.36 38.71
N LEU A 27 6.72 -9.86 38.85
CA LEU A 27 5.97 -10.42 37.72
C LEU A 27 5.60 -9.34 36.68
N ALA A 28 5.18 -8.17 37.15
CA ALA A 28 4.87 -7.04 36.27
C ALA A 28 6.11 -6.54 35.51
N LEU A 29 7.27 -6.47 36.17
CA LEU A 29 8.52 -6.08 35.54
C LEU A 29 9.00 -7.09 34.48
N VAL A 30 8.87 -8.39 34.75
CA VAL A 30 9.21 -9.43 33.77
C VAL A 30 8.28 -9.37 32.55
N ALA A 31 6.97 -9.18 32.77
CA ALA A 31 6.02 -9.03 31.67
C ALA A 31 6.33 -7.80 30.80
N LEU A 32 6.67 -6.66 31.42
CA LEU A 32 7.05 -5.44 30.70
C LEU A 32 8.33 -5.65 29.85
N LEU A 33 9.34 -6.34 30.41
CA LEU A 33 10.57 -6.65 29.68
C LEU A 33 10.30 -7.55 28.46
N ILE A 34 9.42 -8.55 28.59
CA ILE A 34 9.03 -9.43 27.47
C ILE A 34 8.37 -8.60 26.36
N VAL A 35 7.44 -7.70 26.70
CA VAL A 35 6.77 -6.82 25.73
C VAL A 35 7.79 -5.92 25.01
N ILE A 36 8.74 -5.32 25.74
CA ILE A 36 9.80 -4.48 25.14
C ILE A 36 10.67 -5.28 24.18
N VAL A 37 11.03 -6.52 24.54
CA VAL A 37 11.84 -7.40 23.67
C VAL A 37 11.07 -7.76 22.41
N ILE A 38 9.81 -8.17 22.51
CA ILE A 38 8.96 -8.48 21.34
C ILE A 38 8.84 -7.24 20.43
N PHE A 39 8.58 -6.06 21.01
CA PHE A 39 8.50 -4.82 20.25
C PHE A 39 9.82 -4.50 19.52
N ARG A 40 10.97 -4.64 20.19
CA ARG A 40 12.30 -4.44 19.59
C ARG A 40 12.60 -5.45 18.48
N LEU A 41 12.18 -6.70 18.62
CA LEU A 41 12.35 -7.74 17.60
C LEU A 41 11.49 -7.44 16.37
N ASN A 42 10.23 -7.04 16.58
CA ASN A 42 9.34 -6.64 15.48
C ASN A 42 9.86 -5.39 14.77
N ALA A 43 10.29 -4.35 15.50
CA ALA A 43 10.87 -3.14 14.91
C ALA A 43 12.15 -3.43 14.09
N ARG A 44 12.99 -4.38 14.54
CA ARG A 44 14.17 -4.81 13.78
C ARG A 44 13.83 -5.67 12.56
N ALA A 45 12.78 -6.47 12.63
CA ALA A 45 12.30 -7.24 11.49
C ALA A 45 11.74 -6.30 10.40
N ASP A 46 11.06 -5.24 10.81
CA ASP A 46 10.49 -4.22 9.91
C ASP A 46 11.57 -3.34 9.27
N ALA A 47 12.57 -2.93 10.06
CA ALA A 47 13.73 -2.18 9.57
C ALA A 47 14.58 -2.94 8.52
N LYS A 48 14.49 -4.28 8.47
CA LYS A 48 15.17 -5.09 7.45
C LYS A 48 14.35 -5.26 6.16
N ARG A 49 13.06 -4.93 6.14
CA ARG A 49 12.20 -5.08 4.95
C ARG A 49 12.18 -3.85 4.04
N HIS A 50 12.59 -2.70 4.54
CA HIS A 50 12.59 -1.45 3.77
C HIS A 50 14.03 -1.06 3.39
N HIS A 51 14.58 -1.74 2.38
CA HIS A 51 15.64 -1.11 1.61
C HIS A 51 15.00 0.00 0.77
N PRO A 52 15.40 1.27 0.93
CA PRO A 52 14.94 2.32 0.05
C PRO A 52 15.35 1.94 -1.37
N VAL A 53 14.36 1.79 -2.25
CA VAL A 53 14.61 1.59 -3.68
C VAL A 53 15.20 2.91 -4.18
N ILE A 54 16.53 2.96 -4.28
CA ILE A 54 17.22 4.09 -4.90
C ILE A 54 16.89 4.00 -6.39
N HIS A 55 16.01 4.87 -6.87
CA HIS A 55 15.77 5.04 -8.29
C HIS A 55 17.01 5.67 -8.92
N THR A 56 17.94 4.83 -9.39
CA THR A 56 18.94 5.26 -10.35
C THR A 56 18.23 5.54 -11.69
N PRO A 57 18.42 6.72 -12.30
CA PRO A 57 17.85 6.99 -13.62
C PRO A 57 18.35 5.94 -14.60
N THR A 58 17.42 5.18 -15.20
CA THR A 58 17.75 4.17 -16.20
C THR A 58 18.42 4.84 -17.39
N PRO A 59 19.52 4.28 -17.94
CA PRO A 59 20.17 4.86 -19.10
C PRO A 59 19.19 4.92 -20.28
N ASP A 60 19.11 6.09 -20.93
CA ASP A 60 18.33 6.28 -22.15
C ASP A 60 18.88 5.34 -23.23
N VAL A 61 18.10 4.34 -23.64
CA VAL A 61 18.41 3.51 -24.81
C VAL A 61 17.66 4.12 -25.99
N VAL A 62 18.36 4.37 -27.10
CA VAL A 62 17.74 4.92 -28.33
C VAL A 62 17.75 3.82 -29.39
N GLY A 63 16.58 3.55 -29.96
CA GLY A 63 16.42 2.60 -31.06
C GLY A 63 16.96 3.15 -32.39
N PRO A 64 17.09 2.28 -33.42
CA PRO A 64 17.70 2.65 -34.70
C PRO A 64 16.94 3.73 -35.49
N ALA A 65 15.68 4.02 -35.16
CA ALA A 65 14.89 5.10 -35.76
C ALA A 65 14.78 6.35 -34.85
N GLY A 66 15.54 6.43 -33.77
CA GLY A 66 15.55 7.56 -32.84
C GLY A 66 14.48 7.49 -31.75
N GLU A 67 13.76 6.38 -31.63
CA GLU A 67 12.80 6.14 -30.56
C GLU A 67 13.50 5.97 -29.21
N ARG A 68 12.99 6.62 -28.17
CA ARG A 68 13.46 6.39 -26.79
C ARG A 68 12.88 5.08 -26.28
N VAL A 69 13.74 4.11 -26.01
CA VAL A 69 13.42 2.82 -25.42
C VAL A 69 13.74 2.87 -23.93
N ILE A 70 12.70 2.84 -23.10
CA ILE A 70 12.86 2.75 -21.66
C ILE A 70 13.13 1.28 -21.32
N VAL A 71 14.40 0.94 -21.08
CA VAL A 71 14.79 -0.40 -20.64
C VAL A 71 14.92 -0.40 -19.12
N SER A 72 13.85 -0.80 -18.42
CA SER A 72 13.91 -0.97 -16.97
C SER A 72 14.49 -2.34 -16.62
N VAL A 73 15.75 -2.36 -16.15
CA VAL A 73 16.33 -3.50 -15.44
C VAL A 73 15.84 -3.41 -13.99
N GLY A 74 14.67 -3.99 -13.70
CA GLY A 74 14.10 -3.94 -12.36
C GLY A 74 14.97 -4.72 -11.34
N PRO A 75 15.05 -4.25 -10.08
CA PRO A 75 15.77 -4.95 -9.01
C PRO A 75 15.16 -6.33 -8.70
N GLU A 76 15.92 -7.17 -7.98
CA GLU A 76 15.47 -8.50 -7.53
C GLU A 76 14.12 -8.44 -6.80
N ARG A 77 13.33 -9.49 -7.00
CA ARG A 77 11.90 -9.55 -6.66
C ARG A 77 11.68 -9.45 -5.14
N GLY A 78 10.99 -8.40 -4.72
CA GLY A 78 10.10 -8.45 -3.56
C GLY A 78 8.91 -9.39 -3.84
N SER A 79 8.21 -9.83 -2.80
CA SER A 79 6.95 -10.56 -2.95
C SER A 79 5.98 -9.74 -3.78
N LEU A 80 5.33 -10.38 -4.76
CA LEU A 80 4.31 -9.70 -5.56
C LEU A 80 3.10 -9.37 -4.70
N PRO A 81 2.43 -8.23 -4.98
CA PRO A 81 1.16 -7.87 -4.37
C PRO A 81 0.09 -8.96 -4.46
N ALA A 82 -0.60 -9.24 -3.36
CA ALA A 82 -1.79 -10.09 -3.35
C ALA A 82 -3.01 -9.35 -3.92
N PRO A 83 -4.03 -10.07 -4.41
CA PRO A 83 -5.21 -9.42 -4.99
C PRO A 83 -6.03 -8.57 -4.02
N HIS A 84 -5.97 -8.90 -2.72
CA HIS A 84 -6.71 -8.26 -1.64
C HIS A 84 -5.88 -7.23 -0.85
N ASP A 85 -4.70 -6.86 -1.34
CA ASP A 85 -3.90 -5.81 -0.71
C ASP A 85 -4.65 -4.48 -0.77
N THR A 86 -4.54 -3.72 0.32
CA THR A 86 -5.23 -2.42 0.48
C THR A 86 -4.27 -1.27 0.17
N VAL A 87 -4.80 -0.04 0.14
CA VAL A 87 -3.98 1.16 0.14
C VAL A 87 -4.01 1.74 1.56
N SER A 88 -2.85 1.84 2.21
CA SER A 88 -2.75 2.25 3.60
C SER A 88 -1.51 3.09 3.90
N LEU A 89 -1.56 3.89 4.96
CA LEU A 89 -0.45 4.67 5.46
C LEU A 89 0.44 3.79 6.34
N VAL A 90 1.73 3.70 6.04
CA VAL A 90 2.67 2.86 6.81
C VAL A 90 3.65 3.65 7.66
N GLN A 91 4.01 4.87 7.25
CA GLN A 91 4.91 5.74 7.99
C GLN A 91 4.48 7.20 7.82
N GLN A 92 4.60 8.00 8.89
CA GLN A 92 4.34 9.43 8.86
C GLN A 92 5.19 10.19 9.88
N SER A 93 5.58 11.42 9.55
CA SER A 93 6.17 12.36 10.50
C SER A 93 5.12 12.96 11.44
N ALA A 94 5.57 13.46 12.59
CA ALA A 94 4.72 14.22 13.51
C ALA A 94 4.50 15.68 13.06
N GLU A 95 5.45 16.25 12.32
CA GLU A 95 5.33 17.59 11.74
C GLU A 95 4.25 17.60 10.65
N THR A 96 3.42 18.64 10.64
CA THR A 96 2.33 18.81 9.67
C THR A 96 2.54 20.06 8.82
N VAL A 97 2.21 19.97 7.53
CA VAL A 97 2.33 21.06 6.55
C VAL A 97 1.01 21.22 5.79
N LEU A 98 0.77 22.41 5.24
CA LEU A 98 -0.32 22.65 4.30
C LEU A 98 0.11 22.16 2.91
N CYS A 99 -0.60 21.17 2.37
CA CYS A 99 -0.35 20.63 1.04
C CYS A 99 -1.05 21.44 -0.06
N GLU A 100 -0.61 21.31 -1.32
CA GLU A 100 -1.25 21.94 -2.49
C GLU A 100 -2.70 21.47 -2.70
N CYS A 101 -3.04 20.26 -2.23
CA CYS A 101 -4.42 19.77 -2.22
C CYS A 101 -5.34 20.52 -1.24
N GLY A 102 -4.82 21.46 -0.44
CA GLY A 102 -5.57 22.29 0.50
C GLY A 102 -5.78 21.68 1.89
N HIS A 103 -5.36 20.42 2.09
CA HIS A 103 -5.42 19.75 3.38
C HIS A 103 -4.10 19.85 4.14
N HIS A 104 -4.18 19.76 5.46
CA HIS A 104 -2.99 19.58 6.29
C HIS A 104 -2.63 18.09 6.33
N GLY A 105 -1.36 17.78 6.12
CA GLY A 105 -0.84 16.41 6.17
C GLY A 105 0.54 16.36 6.83
N PRO A 106 1.05 15.16 7.16
CA PRO A 106 2.41 15.01 7.65
C PRO A 106 3.44 15.50 6.63
N ALA A 107 4.49 16.17 7.09
CA ALA A 107 5.62 16.66 6.30
C ALA A 107 6.39 15.54 5.57
N SER A 108 6.24 14.28 5.98
CA SER A 108 6.69 13.14 5.20
C SER A 108 5.85 11.93 5.54
N TYR A 109 5.61 11.09 4.54
CA TYR A 109 4.88 9.85 4.72
C TYR A 109 5.19 8.83 3.63
N SER A 110 4.88 7.57 3.91
CA SER A 110 4.93 6.47 2.94
C SER A 110 3.59 5.76 2.94
N ILE A 111 3.14 5.37 1.75
CA ILE A 111 1.93 4.55 1.58
C ILE A 111 2.32 3.16 1.09
N ASP A 112 1.65 2.14 1.60
CA ASP A 112 1.61 0.83 0.98
C ASP A 112 0.37 0.80 0.08
N ALA A 113 0.57 0.83 -1.23
CA ALA A 113 -0.50 0.70 -2.20
C ALA A 113 -0.36 -0.66 -2.86
N TYR A 114 -1.32 -1.55 -2.57
CA TYR A 114 -1.37 -2.90 -3.11
C TYR A 114 -0.03 -3.63 -2.92
N GLY A 115 0.46 -3.75 -1.68
CA GLY A 115 1.68 -4.50 -1.36
C GLY A 115 2.97 -3.87 -1.87
N THR A 116 2.91 -2.64 -2.39
CA THR A 116 4.07 -1.86 -2.85
C THR A 116 4.19 -0.60 -2.02
N VAL A 117 5.32 -0.44 -1.33
CA VAL A 117 5.58 0.75 -0.51
C VAL A 117 6.16 1.86 -1.38
N PHE A 118 5.42 2.96 -1.47
CA PHE A 118 5.84 4.20 -2.10
C PHE A 118 6.39 5.14 -1.02
N SER A 119 7.70 5.40 -1.09
CA SER A 119 8.40 6.37 -0.27
C SER A 119 8.93 7.52 -1.14
N GLY A 120 9.36 8.63 -0.52
CA GLY A 120 9.84 9.79 -1.29
C GLY A 120 8.74 10.49 -2.09
N ILE A 121 7.48 10.34 -1.67
CA ILE A 121 6.34 11.04 -2.25
C ILE A 121 6.53 12.55 -2.05
N ASP A 122 6.19 13.32 -3.08
CA ASP A 122 6.11 14.77 -2.99
C ASP A 122 4.96 15.17 -2.06
N HIS A 123 5.29 15.24 -0.77
CA HIS A 123 4.42 15.49 0.36
C HIS A 123 3.92 16.93 0.42
N HIS A 124 4.50 17.83 -0.38
CA HIS A 124 3.97 19.17 -0.54
C HIS A 124 2.75 19.18 -1.44
N ARG A 125 2.66 18.24 -2.41
CA ARG A 125 1.57 18.21 -3.38
C ARG A 125 0.28 17.61 -2.82
N TRP A 126 0.39 16.48 -2.13
CA TRP A 126 -0.78 15.73 -1.64
C TRP A 126 -0.65 15.40 -0.16
N CYS A 127 -1.76 15.44 0.57
CA CYS A 127 -1.86 14.78 1.87
C CYS A 127 -2.11 13.27 1.69
N PRO A 128 -1.88 12.43 2.72
CA PRO A 128 -2.08 10.99 2.62
C PRO A 128 -3.47 10.57 2.14
N GLU A 129 -4.52 11.19 2.69
CA GLU A 129 -5.91 10.86 2.35
C GLU A 129 -6.22 11.13 0.88
N CYS A 130 -5.82 12.30 0.37
CA CYS A 130 -5.98 12.62 -1.05
C CYS A 130 -5.16 11.70 -1.93
N LEU A 131 -3.94 11.32 -1.53
CA LEU A 131 -3.12 10.41 -2.31
C LEU A 131 -3.72 9.01 -2.34
N ILE A 132 -4.19 8.50 -1.21
CA ILE A 132 -4.90 7.21 -1.12
C ILE A 132 -6.13 7.23 -2.04
N PHE A 133 -6.91 8.31 -2.00
CA PHE A 133 -8.04 8.51 -2.90
C PHE A 133 -7.60 8.48 -4.38
N MET A 134 -6.51 9.16 -4.72
CA MET A 134 -5.95 9.15 -6.08
C MET A 134 -5.52 7.75 -6.54
N PHE A 135 -4.89 6.94 -5.67
CA PHE A 135 -4.56 5.55 -5.99
C PHE A 135 -5.81 4.73 -6.28
N HIS A 136 -6.86 4.87 -5.47
CA HIS A 136 -8.12 4.16 -5.69
C HIS A 136 -8.81 4.56 -7.00
N GLN A 137 -8.74 5.83 -7.40
CA GLN A 137 -9.42 6.33 -8.60
C GLN A 137 -8.64 6.08 -9.89
N HIS A 138 -7.31 6.16 -9.82
CA HIS A 138 -6.49 6.31 -11.02
C HIS A 138 -5.39 5.27 -11.17
N ALA A 139 -5.07 4.47 -10.15
CA ALA A 139 -4.14 3.36 -10.34
C ALA A 139 -4.87 2.13 -10.91
N THR A 140 -4.16 1.31 -11.67
CA THR A 140 -4.61 -0.03 -12.06
C THR A 140 -3.57 -1.07 -11.66
N ARG A 141 -3.85 -2.35 -11.93
CA ARG A 141 -2.93 -3.46 -11.63
C ARG A 141 -2.64 -4.28 -12.88
N CYS A 142 -1.40 -4.72 -12.98
CA CYS A 142 -0.95 -5.63 -14.03
C CYS A 142 -1.71 -6.96 -13.94
N ALA A 143 -2.36 -7.37 -15.04
CA ALA A 143 -3.09 -8.63 -15.10
C ALA A 143 -2.22 -9.88 -14.88
N LEU A 144 -0.91 -9.79 -15.14
CA LEU A 144 0.02 -10.91 -15.00
C LEU A 144 0.65 -11.01 -13.60
N CYS A 145 1.17 -9.92 -13.05
CA CYS A 145 1.91 -9.96 -11.78
C CYS A 145 1.27 -9.18 -10.62
N GLY A 146 0.15 -8.49 -10.87
CA GLY A 146 -0.55 -7.71 -9.85
C GLY A 146 0.16 -6.42 -9.44
N HIS A 147 1.28 -6.05 -10.07
CA HIS A 147 2.00 -4.81 -9.79
C HIS A 147 1.13 -3.58 -10.09
N VAL A 148 1.28 -2.54 -9.27
CA VAL A 148 0.58 -1.26 -9.43
C VAL A 148 1.08 -0.56 -10.68
N ILE A 149 0.15 0.05 -11.40
CA ILE A 149 0.40 0.87 -12.58
C ILE A 149 -0.23 2.23 -12.29
N CYS A 150 0.60 3.24 -12.15
CA CYS A 150 0.21 4.61 -11.85
C CYS A 150 -0.03 5.42 -13.15
N PRO A 151 -0.76 6.55 -13.06
CA PRO A 151 -0.83 7.49 -14.17
C PRO A 151 0.57 7.94 -14.63
N GLY A 152 0.79 7.89 -15.94
CA GLY A 152 2.07 8.16 -16.59
C GLY A 152 2.85 6.89 -16.96
N ASP A 153 2.56 5.75 -16.34
CA ASP A 153 3.31 4.52 -16.59
C ASP A 153 3.04 3.95 -17.98
N GLY A 154 4.10 3.41 -18.61
CA GLY A 154 3.96 2.61 -19.81
C GLY A 154 3.26 1.27 -19.51
N VAL A 155 2.39 0.83 -20.42
CA VAL A 155 1.62 -0.40 -20.25
C VAL A 155 1.67 -1.31 -21.47
N ALA A 156 1.54 -2.60 -21.20
CA ALA A 156 1.31 -3.65 -22.18
C ALA A 156 -0.18 -4.02 -22.23
N LEU A 157 -0.59 -4.68 -23.32
CA LEU A 157 -1.88 -5.36 -23.41
C LEU A 157 -1.68 -6.85 -23.57
N TYR A 158 -2.47 -7.64 -22.84
CA TYR A 158 -2.53 -9.10 -22.94
C TYR A 158 -3.89 -9.50 -23.50
N GLY A 159 -3.93 -10.35 -24.54
CA GLY A 159 -5.19 -10.84 -25.10
C GLY A 159 -6.05 -11.60 -24.08
N ASP A 160 -7.37 -11.56 -24.24
CA ASP A 160 -8.32 -12.20 -23.31
C ASP A 160 -8.07 -13.72 -23.14
N ASP A 161 -7.55 -14.41 -24.15
CA ASP A 161 -7.32 -15.85 -24.08
C ASP A 161 -6.15 -16.25 -23.15
N SER A 162 -5.40 -15.29 -22.64
CA SER A 162 -4.26 -15.58 -21.76
C SER A 162 -4.73 -15.99 -20.36
N THR A 163 -4.08 -17.02 -19.80
CA THR A 163 -4.27 -17.48 -18.41
C THR A 163 -3.60 -16.50 -17.44
N LEU A 164 -4.21 -15.33 -17.27
CA LEU A 164 -3.70 -14.27 -16.39
C LEU A 164 -4.30 -14.41 -14.98
N PRO A 165 -3.46 -14.49 -13.93
CA PRO A 165 -3.94 -14.71 -12.56
C PRO A 165 -4.70 -13.52 -11.95
N TYR A 166 -4.46 -12.29 -12.43
CA TYR A 166 -5.01 -11.07 -11.83
C TYR A 166 -6.04 -10.34 -12.71
N LYS A 167 -6.73 -11.03 -13.63
CA LYS A 167 -7.77 -10.40 -14.48
C LYS A 167 -8.83 -9.63 -13.69
N HIS A 168 -9.23 -10.17 -12.54
CA HIS A 168 -10.31 -9.63 -11.69
C HIS A 168 -9.97 -8.28 -11.03
N VAL A 169 -8.69 -7.91 -10.94
CA VAL A 169 -8.24 -6.60 -10.42
C VAL A 169 -7.58 -5.74 -11.50
N SER A 170 -7.50 -6.23 -12.73
CA SER A 170 -6.89 -5.50 -13.85
C SER A 170 -7.95 -4.84 -14.71
N THR A 171 -7.58 -3.72 -15.34
CA THR A 171 -8.46 -3.07 -16.32
C THR A 171 -8.51 -3.85 -17.62
N LYS A 172 -9.73 -4.07 -18.13
CA LYS A 172 -9.96 -4.55 -19.49
C LYS A 172 -10.07 -3.38 -20.47
N VAL A 173 -9.35 -3.47 -21.59
CA VAL A 173 -9.40 -2.54 -22.72
C VAL A 173 -9.73 -3.37 -23.94
N ASP A 174 -10.91 -3.17 -24.52
CA ASP A 174 -11.48 -4.01 -25.58
C ASP A 174 -11.44 -5.50 -25.22
N ASN A 175 -10.70 -6.31 -25.99
CA ASN A 175 -10.50 -7.74 -25.77
C ASN A 175 -9.13 -8.05 -25.14
N SER A 176 -8.58 -7.12 -24.36
CA SER A 176 -7.27 -7.26 -23.74
C SER A 176 -7.26 -6.74 -22.30
N PHE A 177 -6.29 -7.18 -21.51
CA PHE A 177 -6.07 -6.71 -20.14
C PHE A 177 -4.77 -5.93 -20.03
N VAL A 178 -4.79 -4.91 -19.18
CA VAL A 178 -3.65 -4.03 -18.94
C VAL A 178 -2.53 -4.76 -18.17
N GLY A 179 -1.31 -4.59 -18.66
CA GLY A 179 -0.09 -5.15 -18.11
C GLY A 179 0.96 -4.10 -17.80
N CYS A 180 1.87 -4.39 -16.86
CA CYS A 180 3.04 -3.56 -16.65
C CYS A 180 4.16 -3.91 -17.63
N MET A 181 5.05 -2.96 -17.88
CA MET A 181 6.19 -3.12 -18.79
C MET A 181 7.42 -3.77 -18.14
N ARG A 182 7.27 -4.42 -16.99
CA ARG A 182 8.40 -5.12 -16.34
C ARG A 182 8.89 -6.26 -17.22
N ARG A 183 10.21 -6.45 -17.26
CA ARG A 183 10.88 -7.48 -18.09
C ARG A 183 10.43 -8.90 -17.78
N ASP A 184 9.81 -9.22 -16.65
CA ASP A 184 9.27 -10.55 -16.39
C ASP A 184 7.79 -10.70 -16.79
N CYS A 185 7.11 -9.59 -17.06
CA CYS A 185 5.74 -9.56 -17.53
C CYS A 185 5.65 -9.39 -19.05
N CYS A 186 6.60 -8.64 -19.63
CA CYS A 186 6.69 -8.32 -21.05
C CYS A 186 7.27 -9.42 -21.99
N PRO A 187 7.98 -10.50 -21.55
CA PRO A 187 8.40 -11.59 -22.45
C PRO A 187 7.28 -12.61 -22.72
N ALA A 188 6.19 -12.56 -21.95
CA ALA A 188 5.10 -13.54 -22.01
C ALA A 188 4.00 -13.19 -23.05
N GLY A 189 4.26 -12.26 -23.97
CA GLY A 189 3.31 -11.86 -25.02
C GLY A 189 2.64 -10.49 -24.83
N GLY A 190 3.07 -9.69 -23.85
CA GLY A 190 2.66 -8.30 -23.72
C GLY A 190 3.58 -7.38 -24.52
N PHE A 191 3.04 -6.64 -25.49
CA PHE A 191 3.76 -5.61 -26.24
C PHE A 191 3.41 -4.23 -25.69
N PHE A 192 4.36 -3.28 -25.75
CA PHE A 192 4.09 -1.89 -25.38
C PHE A 192 2.90 -1.35 -26.16
N ALA A 193 1.82 -1.04 -25.48
CA ALA A 193 0.57 -0.64 -26.10
C ALA A 193 0.28 0.85 -25.93
N GLY A 194 0.86 1.48 -24.91
CA GLY A 194 0.51 2.84 -24.55
C GLY A 194 0.92 3.22 -23.15
N HIS A 195 0.22 4.21 -22.61
CA HIS A 195 0.40 4.69 -21.25
C HIS A 195 -0.90 4.59 -20.49
N TRP A 196 -0.79 4.37 -19.18
CA TRP A 196 -1.90 4.57 -18.27
C TRP A 196 -1.98 6.06 -17.91
N THR A 197 -3.18 6.62 -17.87
CA THR A 197 -3.44 8.03 -17.53
C THR A 197 -4.49 8.09 -16.42
N ASP A 198 -4.68 9.27 -15.84
CA ASP A 198 -5.79 9.55 -14.93
C ASP A 198 -7.17 9.29 -15.56
N HIS A 199 -7.27 9.36 -16.88
CA HIS A 199 -8.47 9.01 -17.66
C HIS A 199 -8.54 7.55 -18.11
N GLY A 200 -7.48 6.75 -17.89
CA GLY A 200 -7.39 5.34 -18.28
C GLY A 200 -6.32 5.08 -19.34
N PHE A 201 -6.46 4.00 -20.10
CA PHE A 201 -5.50 3.61 -21.15
C PHE A 201 -5.46 4.63 -22.29
N ARG A 202 -4.26 5.02 -22.71
CA ARG A 202 -3.99 5.83 -23.89
C ARG A 202 -3.02 5.10 -24.80
N SER A 203 -3.49 4.70 -25.98
CA SER A 203 -2.66 4.04 -27.01
C SER A 203 -1.45 4.89 -27.38
N ALA A 204 -0.29 4.24 -27.52
CA ALA A 204 0.92 4.85 -28.10
C ALA A 204 0.82 4.95 -29.63
N PHE A 205 -0.01 4.11 -30.24
CA PHE A 205 -0.25 4.12 -31.68
C PHE A 205 -1.38 5.08 -31.94
N LYS A 206 -1.14 6.07 -32.82
CA LYS A 206 -2.20 6.94 -33.32
C LYS A 206 -3.32 6.04 -33.83
N GLU A 207 -4.54 6.29 -33.38
CA GLU A 207 -5.70 5.81 -34.12
C GLU A 207 -5.52 6.35 -35.55
N TYR A 208 -5.34 5.46 -36.52
CA TYR A 208 -5.52 5.82 -37.91
C TYR A 208 -6.99 6.13 -38.05
N VAL A 209 -7.33 7.38 -37.76
CA VAL A 209 -8.62 7.96 -38.07
C VAL A 209 -8.67 7.99 -39.59
N ALA A 210 -9.35 7.02 -40.18
CA ALA A 210 -9.89 7.17 -41.52
C ALA A 210 -10.94 8.30 -41.43
N ASP A 211 -10.50 9.55 -41.58
CA ASP A 211 -11.31 10.75 -41.83
C ASP A 211 -12.59 10.93 -40.99
N GLY A 212 -12.54 10.80 -39.66
CA GLY A 212 -13.66 11.14 -38.78
C GLY A 212 -13.25 11.31 -37.32
N GLU A 213 -13.44 12.50 -36.75
CA GLU A 213 -13.00 12.92 -35.41
C GLU A 213 -13.04 11.84 -34.31
N PRO A 214 -12.04 11.82 -33.41
CA PRO A 214 -11.99 10.86 -32.31
C PRO A 214 -13.19 11.05 -31.37
N LYS A 215 -14.02 10.00 -31.23
CA LYS A 215 -15.03 9.94 -30.18
C LYS A 215 -14.36 9.57 -28.85
N PRO A 216 -14.63 10.31 -27.76
CA PRO A 216 -14.14 9.91 -26.44
C PRO A 216 -14.70 8.53 -26.08
N MET A 217 -13.81 7.59 -25.79
CA MET A 217 -14.16 6.24 -25.34
C MET A 217 -14.90 6.31 -24.00
N LYS A 218 -16.15 5.83 -23.96
CA LYS A 218 -16.93 5.73 -22.73
C LYS A 218 -16.42 4.58 -21.88
N LYS A 219 -16.08 4.86 -20.62
CA LYS A 219 -15.81 3.82 -19.61
C LYS A 219 -17.06 2.95 -19.46
N THR A 220 -16.89 1.63 -19.64
CA THR A 220 -17.87 0.64 -19.15
C THR A 220 -17.30 0.13 -17.84
N ILE A 221 -17.97 0.43 -16.73
CA ILE A 221 -17.62 -0.03 -15.37
C ILE A 221 -18.23 -1.41 -15.17
#